data_AF-A0A7R9VCN7-F1
#
_entry.id   AF-A0A7R9VCN7-F1
#
_cell.length_a   1.000
_cell.length_b   1.000
_cell.length_c   1.000
_cell.angle_alpha   90.00
_cell.angle_beta   90.00
_cell.angle_gamma   90.00
#
_symmetry.space_group_name_H-M   'P 1'
#
loop_
_entity.id
_entity.type
_entity.pdbx_description
1 polymer ?
#
loop_
_entity_poly.entity_id
_entity_poly.type
_entity_poly.pdbx_seq_one_letter_code
_entity_poly.pdbx_strand_id
1 'polypeptide(L)'
;QQQRARLQRAPLRRLSNALNGAPLRCGRGVVARIAYSQVTAVAEPNRMGGTPVGLAWRGATQGADPAHGDNVVYTRFHWPADLGGKEVSVWGSFNNWAKGVKLHRFEDGSAFSVVLPLQPGTYEYKYVVDGDWLTALHEQTVYTSEGTNNFRTVAPTIEFSIAAPGARQVLVVGDWDGWQYSLLMQKEPDNSGVFTCQAHLPAGQYSYYYVVDDEVVLNPDEQYEVDEDRGAVHKDWSYQPEAFRVFYCTGWETALMHYRRLRPGQQPSDFYTLPMSTPSSRKVQMGMWKLGTVVPVDDGEVIEFYLSNGRPENDGLKEDRGSGGSLYKLPSPASFKLSSGRLRPFPRGAEERVMVVSDLDGTMFGDVNAHDAFDSSLRFQQYWNDNQALSGSVLVYNTGRSLGQFTGLLKHCGQRVAVPDALITAVGTKVWKRKGSDGLTWVEDAEFSARLDKCWDLGTARGVARDLAGHYNHDEGMIKVADDGSEHQHRLALIINKSIQAHVTRAMSEAFQRNGIEVRIIVSGAGSHRYVDVVPIAAGKEQALQYVRERYGVAHHLCVAAGDSGNDILMLDGDHPGIVVGNAQGELLRWLVKRPQDEKVLLAEAFYADGILEGLMRLGMY
;
A
#
# COMPACT_ATOMS: atom_id res chain seq x y z
N GLN A 1 -7.84 -11.06 -44.76
CA GLN A 1 -7.31 -10.67 -46.10
C GLN A 1 -7.09 -9.17 -46.05
N GLN A 2 -5.97 -8.54 -46.36
CA GLN A 2 -4.60 -8.89 -46.71
C GLN A 2 -3.78 -7.68 -46.21
N GLN A 3 -2.69 -7.90 -45.47
CA GLN A 3 -1.40 -7.25 -45.72
C GLN A 3 -0.35 -7.86 -44.77
N ARG A 4 0.38 -8.82 -45.32
CA ARG A 4 1.63 -9.40 -44.81
C ARG A 4 2.73 -9.00 -45.80
N ALA A 5 3.83 -8.46 -45.31
CA ALA A 5 5.14 -8.48 -45.98
C ALA A 5 6.19 -8.62 -44.86
N ARG A 6 6.74 -9.81 -44.60
CA ARG A 6 7.89 -10.48 -45.25
C ARG A 6 9.16 -9.63 -45.28
N LEU A 7 10.11 -10.00 -44.42
CA LEU A 7 11.54 -9.95 -44.72
C LEU A 7 12.14 -11.34 -44.42
N GLN A 8 12.79 -11.90 -45.44
CA GLN A 8 13.42 -13.21 -45.46
C GLN A 8 14.93 -13.11 -45.17
N ARG A 9 15.47 -14.24 -44.74
CA ARG A 9 16.85 -14.57 -44.34
C ARG A 9 17.91 -14.52 -45.46
N ALA A 10 19.17 -14.40 -45.00
CA ALA A 10 20.41 -15.12 -45.39
C ALA A 10 21.57 -14.21 -45.89
N PRO A 11 22.88 -14.60 -45.83
CA PRO A 11 23.54 -15.70 -45.09
C PRO A 11 24.87 -15.32 -44.35
N LEU A 12 25.37 -16.28 -43.57
CA LEU A 12 26.74 -16.38 -43.03
C LEU A 12 27.84 -16.26 -44.12
N ARG A 13 28.93 -15.52 -43.82
CA ARG A 13 30.26 -15.77 -44.42
C ARG A 13 31.36 -15.68 -43.37
N ARG A 14 32.21 -16.71 -43.42
CA ARG A 14 33.41 -16.99 -42.62
C ARG A 14 34.51 -15.95 -42.86
N LEU A 15 35.25 -15.64 -41.80
CA LEU A 15 36.68 -15.34 -41.86
C LEU A 15 37.34 -16.11 -40.73
N SER A 16 38.09 -17.16 -41.09
CA SER A 16 38.99 -17.89 -40.21
C SER A 16 40.44 -17.49 -40.53
N ASN A 17 41.27 -17.50 -39.48
CA ASN A 17 42.74 -17.48 -39.45
C ASN A 17 43.43 -16.13 -39.63
N ALA A 18 43.88 -15.56 -38.51
CA ALA A 18 45.26 -15.67 -38.04
C ALA A 18 45.51 -14.58 -37.00
N LEU A 19 45.99 -14.93 -35.80
CA LEU A 19 46.98 -14.16 -35.03
C LEU A 19 47.35 -14.95 -33.76
N ASN A 20 48.41 -15.74 -33.89
CA ASN A 20 49.27 -16.09 -32.76
C ASN A 20 49.98 -14.83 -32.27
N GLY A 21 50.09 -14.65 -30.95
CA GLY A 21 51.16 -13.85 -30.35
C GLY A 21 50.75 -12.75 -29.35
N ALA A 22 50.44 -13.15 -28.12
CA ALA A 22 50.74 -12.47 -26.83
C ALA A 22 50.26 -11.01 -26.59
N PRO A 23 50.33 -10.55 -25.33
CA PRO A 23 49.21 -10.45 -24.41
C PRO A 23 48.53 -9.06 -24.45
N LEU A 24 47.21 -9.03 -24.57
CA LEU A 24 46.45 -7.83 -24.22
C LEU A 24 46.46 -7.69 -22.70
N ARG A 25 47.22 -6.71 -22.21
CA ARG A 25 47.18 -6.21 -20.84
C ARG A 25 45.74 -5.79 -20.53
N CYS A 26 44.97 -6.66 -19.89
CA CYS A 26 43.81 -6.24 -19.12
C CYS A 26 44.31 -5.31 -18.02
N GLY A 27 43.78 -4.08 -18.02
CA GLY A 27 43.79 -3.23 -16.85
C GLY A 27 43.24 -4.01 -15.66
N ARG A 28 43.77 -3.70 -14.48
CA ARG A 28 43.37 -4.26 -13.19
C ARG A 28 41.87 -4.00 -12.92
N GLY A 29 40.99 -4.80 -13.51
CA GLY A 29 39.68 -5.10 -12.97
C GLY A 29 39.91 -6.21 -11.96
N VAL A 30 39.76 -5.87 -10.69
CA VAL A 30 39.77 -6.84 -9.59
C VAL A 30 38.60 -7.77 -9.85
N VAL A 31 38.84 -8.93 -10.47
CA VAL A 31 38.00 -10.11 -10.20
C VAL A 31 38.28 -10.39 -8.74
N ALA A 32 37.46 -9.78 -7.88
CA ALA A 32 37.45 -10.11 -6.49
C ALA A 32 37.13 -11.59 -6.46
N ARG A 33 38.15 -12.41 -6.13
CA ARG A 33 37.88 -13.64 -5.40
C ARG A 33 37.06 -13.18 -4.22
N ILE A 34 35.74 -13.30 -4.32
CA ILE A 34 34.83 -13.12 -3.20
C ILE A 34 35.38 -14.08 -2.15
N ALA A 35 36.02 -13.52 -1.13
CA ALA A 35 36.53 -14.30 -0.04
C ALA A 35 35.31 -14.97 0.58
N TYR A 36 35.29 -16.30 0.50
CA TYR A 36 34.27 -17.22 1.04
C TYR A 36 34.12 -17.15 2.58
N SER A 37 34.51 -16.02 3.20
CA SER A 37 34.45 -15.74 4.62
C SER A 37 33.46 -14.63 5.00
N GLN A 38 32.68 -14.10 4.05
CA GLN A 38 31.65 -13.09 4.33
C GLN A 38 30.24 -13.44 3.83
N VAL A 39 30.05 -14.60 3.18
CA VAL A 39 28.72 -15.12 2.78
C VAL A 39 28.15 -16.09 3.85
N THR A 40 28.90 -16.42 4.89
CA THR A 40 28.38 -17.10 6.07
C THR A 40 27.89 -16.10 7.11
N ALA A 41 26.70 -15.52 6.85
CA ALA A 41 25.74 -15.25 7.92
C ALA A 41 24.74 -16.42 8.00
N VAL A 42 25.23 -17.66 7.81
CA VAL A 42 24.58 -18.80 8.45
C VAL A 42 24.79 -18.56 9.93
N ALA A 43 23.69 -18.49 10.68
CA ALA A 43 23.71 -18.66 12.12
C ALA A 43 24.72 -19.77 12.44
N GLU A 44 25.84 -19.44 13.10
CA GLU A 44 26.72 -20.47 13.63
C GLU A 44 25.81 -21.47 14.36
N PRO A 45 25.87 -22.77 14.03
CA PRO A 45 25.19 -23.78 14.82
C PRO A 45 25.88 -23.74 16.17
N ASN A 46 25.30 -22.97 17.09
CA ASN A 46 25.88 -22.72 18.39
C ASN A 46 26.19 -24.08 19.00
N ARG A 47 27.41 -24.24 19.50
CA ARG A 47 27.88 -25.42 20.22
C ARG A 47 26.98 -25.65 21.44
N MET A 48 25.85 -26.31 21.24
CA MET A 48 24.93 -26.91 22.21
C MET A 48 23.74 -27.46 21.42
N GLY A 49 23.90 -28.65 20.81
CA GLY A 49 22.82 -29.58 20.40
C GLY A 49 21.44 -29.02 20.05
N GLY A 50 21.37 -27.94 19.25
CA GLY A 50 20.14 -27.26 18.87
C GLY A 50 20.00 -27.29 17.35
N THR A 51 18.93 -27.91 16.90
CA THR A 51 18.53 -28.06 15.50
C THR A 51 18.47 -26.74 14.70
N PRO A 52 18.58 -26.80 13.35
CA PRO A 52 18.43 -25.63 12.48
C PRO A 52 17.13 -24.89 12.77
N VAL A 53 17.09 -23.58 12.54
CA VAL A 53 15.84 -22.79 12.52
C VAL A 53 15.06 -23.24 11.27
N GLY A 54 14.44 -24.38 11.45
CA GLY A 54 13.96 -25.36 10.48
C GLY A 54 13.48 -26.57 11.29
N LEU A 55 12.91 -26.29 12.46
CA LEU A 55 12.05 -27.21 13.16
C LEU A 55 10.70 -26.53 13.28
N ALA A 56 9.69 -27.21 12.75
CA ALA A 56 8.28 -26.92 12.92
C ALA A 56 8.02 -26.20 14.25
N TRP A 57 7.32 -25.07 14.18
CA TRP A 57 6.56 -24.58 15.32
C TRP A 57 5.67 -25.74 15.78
N ARG A 58 6.12 -26.54 16.75
CA ARG A 58 5.33 -27.63 17.36
C ARG A 58 4.32 -27.06 18.36
N GLY A 59 3.62 -26.00 17.95
CA GLY A 59 2.51 -25.38 18.65
C GLY A 59 1.33 -25.28 17.70
N ALA A 60 0.11 -25.23 18.22
CA ALA A 60 -1.07 -25.06 17.38
C ALA A 60 -0.97 -23.73 16.60
N THR A 61 -0.93 -23.81 15.28
CA THR A 61 -0.92 -22.65 14.39
C THR A 61 -2.36 -22.17 14.21
N GLN A 62 -2.73 -21.04 14.83
CA GLN A 62 -4.07 -20.49 14.63
C GLN A 62 -4.16 -19.79 13.27
N GLY A 63 -5.11 -20.25 12.45
CA GLY A 63 -5.38 -19.69 11.13
C GLY A 63 -4.80 -20.47 9.96
N ALA A 64 -4.00 -21.52 10.22
CA ALA A 64 -3.60 -22.48 9.21
C ALA A 64 -4.81 -23.27 8.70
N ASP A 65 -4.83 -23.54 7.39
CA ASP A 65 -5.84 -24.39 6.78
C ASP A 65 -5.41 -25.87 6.86
N PRO A 66 -6.15 -26.73 7.58
CA PRO A 66 -5.78 -28.13 7.76
C PRO A 66 -5.66 -28.91 6.45
N ALA A 67 -6.31 -28.46 5.37
CA ALA A 67 -6.28 -29.15 4.08
C ALA A 67 -4.90 -29.11 3.40
N HIS A 68 -3.99 -28.22 3.84
CA HIS A 68 -2.63 -28.08 3.31
C HIS A 68 -1.59 -28.97 4.00
N GLY A 69 -1.96 -29.71 5.06
CA GLY A 69 -1.04 -30.62 5.74
C GLY A 69 0.23 -29.91 6.24
N ASP A 70 1.40 -30.49 5.98
CA ASP A 70 2.70 -29.94 6.40
C ASP A 70 3.32 -28.98 5.37
N ASN A 71 2.58 -28.59 4.31
CA ASN A 71 3.08 -27.67 3.30
C ASN A 71 3.31 -26.28 3.91
N VAL A 72 4.46 -25.69 3.59
CA VAL A 72 4.86 -24.37 4.08
C VAL A 72 5.13 -23.41 2.94
N VAL A 73 4.78 -22.16 3.17
CA VAL A 73 5.04 -21.02 2.31
C VAL A 73 5.93 -20.05 3.08
N TYR A 74 7.12 -19.78 2.54
CA TYR A 74 8.03 -18.82 3.14
C TYR A 74 7.46 -17.40 3.01
N THR A 75 7.13 -16.81 4.15
CA THR A 75 6.41 -15.54 4.24
C THR A 75 7.30 -14.47 4.83
N ARG A 76 7.55 -13.40 4.07
CA ARG A 76 8.33 -12.24 4.52
C ARG A 76 7.48 -11.31 5.38
N PHE A 77 7.93 -11.01 6.59
CA PHE A 77 7.47 -9.87 7.38
C PHE A 77 8.47 -8.73 7.25
N HIS A 78 7.98 -7.50 7.12
CA HIS A 78 8.79 -6.34 6.77
C HIS A 78 8.33 -5.08 7.50
N TRP A 79 9.30 -4.34 8.02
CA TRP A 79 9.11 -3.05 8.68
C TRP A 79 10.09 -2.03 8.08
N PRO A 80 9.60 -1.00 7.35
CA PRO A 80 10.45 0.07 6.83
C PRO A 80 11.13 0.84 7.96
N ALA A 81 12.42 1.18 7.81
CA ALA A 81 13.16 1.90 8.85
C ALA A 81 12.66 3.34 9.02
N ASP A 82 12.05 3.93 7.98
CA ASP A 82 11.40 5.24 8.06
C ASP A 82 10.18 5.26 8.98
N LEU A 83 9.63 4.09 9.36
CA LEU A 83 8.64 3.99 10.44
C LEU A 83 9.23 4.07 11.85
N GLY A 84 10.56 4.26 11.95
CA GLY A 84 11.29 4.30 13.21
C GLY A 84 11.55 2.91 13.79
N GLY A 85 12.18 2.89 14.96
CA GLY A 85 12.53 1.66 15.68
C GLY A 85 14.02 1.33 15.65
N LYS A 86 14.55 0.88 16.80
CA LYS A 86 15.89 0.28 16.92
C LYS A 86 15.80 -1.23 16.99
N GLU A 87 14.82 -1.74 17.73
CA GLU A 87 14.48 -3.16 17.81
C GLU A 87 13.05 -3.41 17.34
N VAL A 88 12.91 -4.34 16.39
CA VAL A 88 11.60 -4.71 15.81
C VAL A 88 11.40 -6.21 15.97
N SER A 89 10.22 -6.62 16.42
CA SER A 89 9.81 -8.02 16.44
C SER A 89 8.36 -8.19 15.98
N VAL A 90 8.02 -9.36 15.46
CA VAL A 90 6.66 -9.72 15.04
C VAL A 90 6.07 -10.81 15.95
N TRP A 91 4.81 -10.64 16.30
CA TRP A 91 4.00 -11.56 17.09
C TRP A 91 2.71 -11.85 16.34
N GLY A 92 2.17 -13.06 16.44
CA GLY A 92 0.91 -13.35 15.75
C GLY A 92 0.31 -14.71 16.05
N SER A 93 -0.83 -14.97 15.39
CA SER A 93 -1.59 -16.22 15.54
C SER A 93 -0.80 -17.45 15.11
N PHE A 94 0.21 -17.29 14.24
CA PHE A 94 1.12 -18.35 13.82
C PHE A 94 1.91 -18.99 14.95
N ASN A 95 1.98 -18.35 16.12
CA ASN A 95 2.57 -18.93 17.32
C ASN A 95 1.74 -18.68 18.58
N ASN A 96 0.43 -18.52 18.43
CA ASN A 96 -0.49 -18.18 19.53
C ASN A 96 -0.06 -16.96 20.34
N TRP A 97 0.60 -15.99 19.69
CA TRP A 97 1.11 -14.79 20.35
C TRP A 97 2.08 -15.12 21.52
N ALA A 98 2.72 -16.29 21.51
CA ALA A 98 3.49 -16.78 22.65
C ALA A 98 4.92 -16.20 22.71
N LYS A 99 5.52 -15.88 21.55
CA LYS A 99 6.89 -15.36 21.49
C LYS A 99 7.11 -14.43 20.29
N GLY A 100 7.76 -13.31 20.53
CA GLY A 100 8.20 -12.40 19.46
C GLY A 100 9.35 -12.97 18.66
N VAL A 101 9.23 -12.88 17.34
CA VAL A 101 10.33 -13.18 16.40
C VAL A 101 10.99 -11.86 16.04
N LYS A 102 12.29 -11.70 16.36
CA LYS A 102 13.03 -10.49 16.01
C LYS A 102 13.21 -10.37 14.49
N LEU A 103 13.03 -9.17 13.97
CA LEU A 103 13.37 -8.83 12.59
C LEU A 103 14.83 -8.38 12.53
N HIS A 104 15.51 -8.75 11.45
CA HIS A 104 16.87 -8.36 11.15
C HIS A 104 16.87 -7.07 10.34
N ARG A 105 17.76 -6.15 10.68
CA ARG A 105 17.92 -4.91 9.92
C ARG A 105 18.72 -5.18 8.65
N PHE A 106 18.31 -4.58 7.54
CA PHE A 106 19.07 -4.57 6.30
C PHE A 106 20.44 -3.91 6.51
N GLU A 107 21.45 -4.35 5.76
CA GLU A 107 22.81 -3.81 5.87
C GLU A 107 22.88 -2.33 5.51
N ASP A 108 22.09 -1.91 4.52
CA ASP A 108 21.93 -0.50 4.11
C ASP A 108 21.10 0.34 5.12
N GLY A 109 20.52 -0.31 6.14
CA GLY A 109 19.72 0.32 7.17
C GLY A 109 18.31 0.74 6.74
N SER A 110 17.87 0.41 5.53
CA SER A 110 16.60 0.85 4.93
C SER A 110 15.36 0.20 5.53
N ALA A 111 15.51 -1.00 6.10
CA ALA A 111 14.38 -1.76 6.65
C ALA A 111 14.78 -2.83 7.65
N PHE A 112 13.76 -3.47 8.23
CA PHE A 112 13.85 -4.72 8.96
C PHE A 112 13.03 -5.81 8.25
N SER A 113 13.47 -7.07 8.33
CA SER A 113 12.71 -8.22 7.81
C SER A 113 12.90 -9.49 8.63
N VAL A 114 11.97 -10.43 8.48
CA VAL A 114 12.17 -11.84 8.82
C VAL A 114 11.35 -12.69 7.87
N VAL A 115 11.86 -13.85 7.48
CA VAL A 115 11.11 -14.83 6.71
C VAL A 115 10.69 -15.99 7.60
N LEU A 116 9.39 -16.28 7.63
CA LEU A 116 8.82 -17.36 8.43
C LEU A 116 8.20 -18.45 7.53
N PRO A 117 8.49 -19.74 7.75
CA PRO A 117 7.77 -20.83 7.11
C PRO A 117 6.40 -20.98 7.75
N LEU A 118 5.34 -20.62 7.03
CA LEU A 118 3.96 -20.66 7.52
C LEU A 118 3.11 -21.55 6.63
N GLN A 119 2.16 -22.28 7.22
CA GLN A 119 1.17 -23.00 6.43
C GLN A 119 0.26 -22.02 5.67
N PRO A 120 -0.29 -22.39 4.50
CA PRO A 120 -1.33 -21.60 3.87
C PRO A 120 -2.53 -21.38 4.79
N GLY A 121 -3.06 -20.15 4.79
CA GLY A 121 -4.12 -19.75 5.70
C GLY A 121 -4.18 -18.24 5.94
N THR A 122 -4.87 -17.84 7.00
CA THR A 122 -5.02 -16.42 7.37
C THR A 122 -4.48 -16.16 8.76
N TYR A 123 -3.66 -15.12 8.89
CA TYR A 123 -2.91 -14.84 10.11
C TYR A 123 -3.15 -13.41 10.58
N GLU A 124 -3.41 -13.27 11.87
CA GLU A 124 -3.39 -11.98 12.55
C GLU A 124 -2.04 -11.79 13.24
N TYR A 125 -1.49 -10.59 13.18
CA TYR A 125 -0.17 -10.30 13.74
C TYR A 125 -0.02 -8.82 14.10
N LYS A 126 1.03 -8.51 14.87
CA LYS A 126 1.39 -7.15 15.27
C LYS A 126 2.90 -7.04 15.46
N TYR A 127 3.44 -5.84 15.28
CA TYR A 127 4.83 -5.55 15.55
C TYR A 127 5.01 -4.99 16.96
N VAL A 128 6.14 -5.31 17.57
CA VAL A 128 6.64 -4.64 18.77
C VAL A 128 7.91 -3.89 18.37
N VAL A 129 7.85 -2.56 18.45
CA VAL A 129 8.91 -1.63 18.00
C VAL A 129 9.34 -0.81 19.21
N ASP A 130 10.58 -1.00 19.65
CA ASP A 130 11.13 -0.34 20.85
C ASP A 130 10.24 -0.48 22.12
N GLY A 131 9.45 -1.55 22.20
CA GLY A 131 8.52 -1.85 23.30
C GLY A 131 7.06 -1.49 23.01
N ASP A 132 6.78 -0.74 21.95
CA ASP A 132 5.42 -0.32 21.59
C ASP A 132 4.77 -1.29 20.60
N TRP A 133 3.51 -1.66 20.86
CA TRP A 133 2.73 -2.52 19.99
C TRP A 133 2.10 -1.74 18.84
N LEU A 134 2.63 -1.92 17.63
CA LEU A 134 2.23 -1.18 16.43
C LEU A 134 1.72 -2.11 15.33
N THR A 135 0.79 -1.58 14.53
CA THR A 135 0.42 -2.18 13.24
C THR A 135 1.20 -1.50 12.12
N ALA A 136 1.68 -2.27 11.16
CA ALA A 136 2.23 -1.75 9.90
C ALA A 136 1.11 -1.06 9.09
N LEU A 137 1.30 0.21 8.76
CA LEU A 137 0.35 1.00 7.96
C LEU A 137 0.28 0.53 6.50
N HIS A 138 1.38 -0.03 6.00
CA HIS A 138 1.50 -0.62 4.66
C HIS A 138 0.89 -2.03 4.54
N GLU A 139 0.26 -2.55 5.59
CA GLU A 139 -0.36 -3.86 5.61
C GLU A 139 -1.86 -3.76 5.92
N GLN A 140 -2.63 -4.78 5.53
CA GLN A 140 -4.05 -4.86 5.88
C GLN A 140 -4.23 -5.01 7.39
N THR A 141 -5.39 -4.55 7.88
CA THR A 141 -5.75 -4.58 9.31
C THR A 141 -7.16 -5.10 9.54
N VAL A 142 -7.36 -5.70 10.70
CA VAL A 142 -8.65 -6.21 11.18
C VAL A 142 -8.93 -5.70 12.59
N TYR A 143 -10.21 -5.50 12.91
CA TYR A 143 -10.65 -5.18 14.27
C TYR A 143 -10.86 -6.46 15.09
N THR A 144 -10.35 -6.43 16.32
CA THR A 144 -10.52 -7.45 17.33
C THR A 144 -11.14 -6.84 18.59
N SER A 145 -11.52 -7.66 19.56
CA SER A 145 -11.98 -7.18 20.88
C SER A 145 -10.90 -6.40 21.65
N GLU A 146 -9.62 -6.63 21.34
CA GLU A 146 -8.47 -6.04 22.03
C GLU A 146 -7.86 -4.85 21.27
N GLY A 147 -8.36 -4.54 20.06
CA GLY A 147 -7.92 -3.40 19.26
C GLY A 147 -7.81 -3.73 17.78
N THR A 148 -6.71 -3.33 17.17
CA THR A 148 -6.43 -3.54 15.74
C THR A 148 -5.16 -4.35 15.58
N ASN A 149 -5.24 -5.39 14.76
CA ASN A 149 -4.11 -6.22 14.34
C ASN A 149 -3.88 -6.05 12.84
N ASN A 150 -2.65 -6.31 12.39
CA ASN A 150 -2.44 -6.59 10.98
C ASN A 150 -3.02 -7.96 10.63
N PHE A 151 -3.39 -8.13 9.36
CA PHE A 151 -3.96 -9.35 8.82
C PHE A 151 -3.27 -9.71 7.52
N ARG A 152 -2.99 -11.00 7.32
CA ARG A 152 -2.39 -11.51 6.09
C ARG A 152 -2.96 -12.85 5.69
N THR A 153 -3.27 -12.99 4.41
CA THR A 153 -3.46 -14.30 3.78
C THR A 153 -2.10 -14.82 3.35
N VAL A 154 -1.68 -15.96 3.89
CA VAL A 154 -0.48 -16.68 3.46
C VAL A 154 -0.91 -17.71 2.43
N ALA A 155 -0.36 -17.59 1.23
CA ALA A 155 -0.57 -18.48 0.10
C ALA A 155 0.62 -18.36 -0.87
N PRO A 156 0.94 -19.38 -1.66
CA PRO A 156 1.99 -19.29 -2.67
C PRO A 156 1.70 -18.14 -3.64
N THR A 157 2.69 -17.29 -3.88
CA THR A 157 2.64 -16.24 -4.92
C THR A 157 3.72 -16.44 -5.98
N ILE A 158 4.71 -17.27 -5.66
CA ILE A 158 5.82 -17.68 -6.51
C ILE A 158 6.29 -19.06 -6.05
N GLU A 159 6.70 -19.89 -7.01
CA GLU A 159 7.26 -21.21 -6.78
C GLU A 159 8.62 -21.33 -7.48
N PHE A 160 9.62 -21.78 -6.73
CA PHE A 160 10.97 -22.03 -7.23
C PHE A 160 11.18 -23.52 -7.42
N SER A 161 11.77 -23.93 -8.54
CA SER A 161 12.02 -25.35 -8.83
C SER A 161 13.38 -25.56 -9.51
N ILE A 162 14.13 -26.58 -9.09
CA ILE A 162 15.39 -26.97 -9.75
C ILE A 162 15.61 -28.48 -9.67
N ALA A 163 16.09 -29.06 -10.78
CA ALA A 163 16.51 -30.46 -10.82
C ALA A 163 17.94 -30.62 -10.28
N ALA A 164 18.07 -31.29 -9.13
CA ALA A 164 19.35 -31.53 -8.47
C ALA A 164 19.39 -32.94 -7.84
N PRO A 165 19.30 -34.03 -8.63
CA PRO A 165 19.03 -35.38 -8.11
C PRO A 165 20.05 -35.88 -7.07
N GLY A 166 21.31 -35.47 -7.20
CA GLY A 166 22.41 -35.84 -6.31
C GLY A 166 22.63 -34.89 -5.13
N ALA A 167 21.87 -33.81 -5.02
CA ALA A 167 22.07 -32.81 -3.97
C ALA A 167 21.61 -33.32 -2.60
N ARG A 168 22.36 -32.96 -1.55
CA ARG A 168 21.93 -33.16 -0.16
C ARG A 168 21.02 -32.04 0.29
N GLN A 169 21.30 -30.81 -0.13
CA GLN A 169 20.53 -29.63 0.23
C GLN A 169 20.49 -28.64 -0.93
N VAL A 170 19.32 -28.04 -1.10
CA VAL A 170 19.13 -26.93 -2.03
C VAL A 170 18.47 -25.77 -1.29
N LEU A 171 19.00 -24.58 -1.50
CA LEU A 171 18.43 -23.32 -1.02
C LEU A 171 18.14 -22.40 -2.21
N VAL A 172 17.21 -21.48 -2.03
CA VAL A 172 17.04 -20.33 -2.93
C VAL A 172 17.24 -19.03 -2.15
N VAL A 173 17.96 -18.08 -2.75
CA VAL A 173 18.29 -16.78 -2.15
C VAL A 173 17.95 -15.70 -3.15
N GLY A 174 17.34 -14.61 -2.70
CA GLY A 174 16.93 -13.52 -3.59
C GLY A 174 16.84 -12.15 -2.92
N ASP A 175 16.56 -11.14 -3.74
CA ASP A 175 16.53 -9.73 -3.33
C ASP A 175 15.35 -9.36 -2.43
N TRP A 176 14.36 -10.25 -2.26
CA TRP A 176 13.14 -9.99 -1.49
C TRP A 176 13.38 -9.57 -0.04
N ASP A 177 14.50 -9.90 0.57
CA ASP A 177 14.85 -9.50 1.94
C ASP A 177 16.24 -8.85 2.03
N GLY A 178 16.72 -8.28 0.92
CA GLY A 178 18.09 -7.80 0.83
C GLY A 178 19.11 -8.92 0.76
N TRP A 179 18.73 -10.09 0.22
CA TRP A 179 19.57 -11.28 0.09
C TRP A 179 20.07 -11.83 1.44
N GLN A 180 19.28 -11.68 2.49
CA GLN A 180 19.66 -12.02 3.86
C GLN A 180 19.24 -13.43 4.26
N TYR A 181 18.07 -13.91 3.79
CA TYR A 181 17.60 -15.26 4.13
C TYR A 181 17.68 -16.20 2.93
N SER A 182 18.06 -17.44 3.22
CA SER A 182 17.99 -18.55 2.28
C SER A 182 16.77 -19.40 2.60
N LEU A 183 15.96 -19.69 1.59
CA LEU A 183 14.78 -20.53 1.73
C LEU A 183 15.18 -21.98 1.45
N LEU A 184 14.89 -22.88 2.38
CA LEU A 184 15.19 -24.31 2.21
C LEU A 184 14.17 -24.94 1.26
N MET A 185 14.67 -25.58 0.20
CA MET A 185 13.84 -26.29 -0.76
C MET A 185 13.62 -27.74 -0.34
N GLN A 186 12.44 -28.27 -0.63
CA GLN A 186 12.05 -29.65 -0.32
C GLN A 186 12.25 -30.53 -1.55
N LYS A 187 12.79 -31.74 -1.34
CA LYS A 187 12.94 -32.72 -2.42
C LYS A 187 11.59 -33.36 -2.70
N GLU A 188 11.19 -33.40 -3.97
CA GLU A 188 9.95 -34.04 -4.38
C GLU A 188 9.94 -35.54 -4.06
N PRO A 189 8.83 -36.09 -3.53
CA PRO A 189 8.75 -37.47 -3.08
C PRO A 189 8.69 -38.49 -4.24
N ASP A 190 8.49 -38.03 -5.47
CA ASP A 190 8.35 -38.86 -6.68
C ASP A 190 9.68 -39.43 -7.21
N ASN A 191 10.80 -39.19 -6.51
CA ASN A 191 12.17 -39.54 -6.92
C ASN A 191 12.63 -38.90 -8.24
N SER A 192 11.96 -37.85 -8.72
CA SER A 192 12.43 -37.06 -9.88
C SER A 192 13.79 -36.42 -9.65
N GLY A 193 14.15 -36.18 -8.38
CA GLY A 193 15.34 -35.43 -8.02
C GLY A 193 15.15 -33.91 -8.10
N VAL A 194 13.91 -33.45 -8.28
CA VAL A 194 13.52 -32.04 -8.26
C VAL A 194 13.39 -31.55 -6.81
N PHE A 195 13.79 -30.30 -6.60
CA PHE A 195 13.59 -29.57 -5.36
C PHE A 195 12.65 -28.39 -5.61
N THR A 196 11.68 -28.18 -4.73
CA THR A 196 10.69 -27.10 -4.83
C THR A 196 10.62 -26.26 -3.55
N CYS A 197 10.21 -25.00 -3.69
CA CYS A 197 10.00 -24.08 -2.60
C CYS A 197 8.93 -23.05 -2.97
N GLN A 198 7.94 -22.85 -2.10
CA GLN A 198 6.91 -21.84 -2.28
C GLN A 198 7.14 -20.64 -1.37
N ALA A 199 6.97 -19.44 -1.91
CA ALA A 199 7.08 -18.20 -1.14
C ALA A 199 5.85 -17.31 -1.32
N HIS A 200 5.59 -16.49 -0.30
CA HIS A 200 4.61 -15.41 -0.33
C HIS A 200 5.37 -14.08 -0.32
N LEU A 201 5.55 -13.53 -1.51
CA LEU A 201 6.21 -12.26 -1.76
C LEU A 201 5.20 -11.24 -2.29
N PRO A 202 5.36 -9.93 -1.97
CA PRO A 202 4.59 -8.89 -2.63
C PRO A 202 4.60 -9.02 -4.16
N ALA A 203 3.58 -8.49 -4.84
CA ALA A 203 3.58 -8.51 -6.29
C ALA A 203 4.76 -7.70 -6.85
N GLY A 204 5.51 -8.27 -7.79
CA GLY A 204 6.72 -7.66 -8.31
C GLY A 204 7.67 -8.67 -8.93
N GLN A 205 8.71 -8.18 -9.59
CA GLN A 205 9.78 -9.01 -10.13
C GLN A 205 10.89 -9.14 -9.09
N TYR A 206 11.38 -10.36 -8.88
CA TYR A 206 12.42 -10.69 -7.91
C TYR A 206 13.60 -11.33 -8.62
N SER A 207 14.81 -10.99 -8.16
CA SER A 207 16.06 -11.59 -8.62
C SER A 207 16.53 -12.64 -7.61
N TYR A 208 16.98 -13.81 -8.09
CA TYR A 208 17.38 -14.91 -7.20
C TYR A 208 18.40 -15.86 -7.83
N TYR A 209 19.01 -16.71 -7.01
CA TYR A 209 19.83 -17.85 -7.44
C TYR A 209 19.66 -19.04 -6.50
N TYR A 210 20.05 -20.22 -6.97
CA TYR A 210 20.07 -21.43 -6.17
C TYR A 210 21.42 -21.65 -5.52
N VAL A 211 21.43 -22.25 -4.33
CA VAL A 211 22.62 -22.77 -3.68
C VAL A 211 22.44 -24.27 -3.50
N VAL A 212 23.25 -25.07 -4.22
CA VAL A 212 23.22 -26.53 -4.19
C VAL A 212 24.50 -27.00 -3.51
N ASP A 213 24.37 -27.61 -2.33
CA ASP A 213 25.51 -28.11 -1.53
C ASP A 213 26.68 -27.10 -1.43
N ASP A 214 26.37 -25.87 -1.01
CA ASP A 214 27.30 -24.74 -0.78
C ASP A 214 27.85 -24.03 -2.04
N GLU A 215 27.40 -24.43 -3.24
CA GLU A 215 27.77 -23.81 -4.50
C GLU A 215 26.59 -23.07 -5.13
N VAL A 216 26.83 -21.87 -5.66
CA VAL A 216 25.82 -21.10 -6.42
C VAL A 216 25.61 -21.80 -7.77
N VAL A 217 24.37 -22.16 -8.06
CA VAL A 217 23.97 -22.85 -9.29
C VAL A 217 22.85 -22.07 -9.97
N LEU A 218 22.89 -22.03 -11.30
CA LEU A 218 21.80 -21.55 -12.13
C LEU A 218 21.00 -22.73 -12.66
N ASN A 219 19.69 -22.61 -12.67
CA ASN A 219 18.83 -23.53 -13.37
C ASN A 219 19.02 -23.35 -14.89
N PRO A 220 19.51 -24.37 -15.63
CA PRO A 220 19.74 -24.26 -17.07
C PRO A 220 18.44 -24.07 -17.88
N ASP A 221 17.29 -24.41 -17.30
CA ASP A 221 15.97 -24.30 -17.94
C ASP A 221 15.34 -22.91 -17.77
N GLU A 222 15.96 -22.04 -16.96
CA GLU A 222 15.50 -20.69 -16.68
C GLU A 222 16.39 -19.63 -17.34
N GLN A 223 15.80 -18.48 -17.67
CA GLN A 223 16.59 -17.33 -18.11
C GLN A 223 17.33 -16.70 -16.93
N TYR A 224 18.49 -16.11 -17.21
CA TYR A 224 19.26 -15.36 -16.22
C TYR A 224 19.77 -14.05 -16.82
N GLU A 225 20.02 -13.09 -15.95
CA GLU A 225 20.64 -11.80 -16.23
C GLU A 225 21.90 -11.63 -15.39
N VAL A 226 22.78 -10.71 -15.78
CA VAL A 226 24.00 -10.39 -15.00
C VAL A 226 23.70 -9.21 -14.08
N ASP A 227 23.75 -9.47 -12.78
CA ASP A 227 23.79 -8.51 -11.71
C ASP A 227 25.24 -8.06 -11.44
N GLU A 228 25.44 -6.76 -11.18
CA GLU A 228 26.78 -6.17 -11.03
C GLU A 228 27.54 -6.71 -9.81
N ASP A 229 26.82 -7.01 -8.72
CA ASP A 229 27.41 -7.42 -7.44
C ASP A 229 27.36 -8.94 -7.23
N ARG A 230 26.36 -9.61 -7.82
CA ARG A 230 26.07 -11.05 -7.58
C ARG A 230 26.40 -11.96 -8.74
N GLY A 231 26.70 -11.41 -9.92
CA GLY A 231 26.90 -12.19 -11.13
C GLY A 231 25.58 -12.66 -11.73
N ALA A 232 25.50 -13.87 -12.25
CA ALA A 232 24.29 -14.33 -12.93
C ALA A 232 23.15 -14.63 -11.92
N VAL A 233 21.96 -14.11 -12.19
CA VAL A 233 20.74 -14.29 -11.37
C VAL A 233 19.52 -14.57 -12.25
N HIS A 234 18.61 -15.39 -11.77
CA HIS A 234 17.28 -15.58 -12.34
C HIS A 234 16.38 -14.40 -12.00
N LYS A 235 15.31 -14.23 -12.80
CA LYS A 235 14.25 -13.27 -12.52
C LYS A 235 12.89 -13.89 -12.75
N ASP A 236 11.99 -13.70 -11.80
CA ASP A 236 10.61 -14.16 -11.93
C ASP A 236 9.64 -13.22 -11.23
N TRP A 237 8.36 -13.31 -11.59
CA TRP A 237 7.29 -12.46 -11.09
C TRP A 237 6.51 -13.17 -9.99
N SER A 238 6.40 -12.49 -8.85
CA SER A 238 5.38 -12.81 -7.85
C SER A 238 4.10 -12.05 -8.18
N TYR A 239 2.96 -12.72 -8.04
CA TYR A 239 1.63 -12.16 -8.31
C TYR A 239 0.77 -12.10 -7.04
N GLN A 240 -0.44 -11.55 -7.14
CA GLN A 240 -1.38 -11.66 -6.04
C GLN A 240 -1.78 -13.14 -5.81
N PRO A 241 -1.90 -13.58 -4.55
CA PRO A 241 -2.26 -14.96 -4.26
C PRO A 241 -3.71 -15.26 -4.69
N GLU A 242 -3.88 -16.39 -5.37
CA GLU A 242 -5.20 -16.96 -5.62
C GLU A 242 -5.84 -17.37 -4.28
N ALA A 243 -7.04 -16.86 -4.02
CA ALA A 243 -7.80 -17.23 -2.83
C ALA A 243 -9.29 -17.03 -3.06
N PHE A 244 -10.09 -17.80 -2.33
CA PHE A 244 -11.52 -17.56 -2.20
C PHE A 244 -11.75 -16.54 -1.10
N ARG A 245 -12.15 -15.31 -1.44
CA ARG A 245 -12.45 -14.26 -0.45
C ARG A 245 -13.94 -13.98 -0.41
N VAL A 246 -14.53 -14.02 0.77
CA VAL A 246 -15.95 -13.70 0.98
C VAL A 246 -16.05 -12.54 1.95
N PHE A 247 -16.48 -11.39 1.43
CA PHE A 247 -16.94 -10.26 2.22
C PHE A 247 -18.42 -10.46 2.55
N TYR A 248 -18.73 -10.69 3.83
CA TYR A 248 -20.08 -10.94 4.32
C TYR A 248 -20.59 -9.77 5.16
N CYS A 249 -21.65 -9.10 4.70
CA CYS A 249 -22.29 -8.04 5.48
C CYS A 249 -23.35 -8.63 6.40
N THR A 250 -23.18 -8.46 7.70
CA THR A 250 -24.09 -9.01 8.71
C THR A 250 -24.22 -8.14 9.95
N GLY A 251 -25.34 -8.29 10.66
CA GLY A 251 -25.54 -7.73 11.99
C GLY A 251 -24.97 -8.60 13.12
N TRP A 252 -24.33 -9.74 12.79
CA TRP A 252 -23.76 -10.63 13.79
C TRP A 252 -22.41 -10.13 14.31
N GLU A 253 -22.22 -10.24 15.63
CA GLU A 253 -20.94 -9.92 16.27
C GLU A 253 -19.84 -10.87 15.80
N THR A 254 -20.16 -12.17 15.77
CA THR A 254 -19.32 -13.26 15.29
C THR A 254 -19.94 -13.90 14.05
N ALA A 255 -19.11 -14.29 13.09
CA ALA A 255 -19.54 -15.05 11.92
C ALA A 255 -18.56 -16.20 11.69
N LEU A 256 -19.10 -17.40 11.49
CA LEU A 256 -18.35 -18.59 11.10
C LEU A 256 -18.78 -18.99 9.70
N MET A 257 -17.80 -19.21 8.81
CA MET A 257 -18.00 -19.80 7.50
C MET A 257 -17.78 -21.30 7.59
N HIS A 258 -18.84 -22.06 7.36
CA HIS A 258 -18.80 -23.52 7.27
C HIS A 258 -18.71 -23.89 5.81
N TYR A 259 -17.60 -24.46 5.38
CA TYR A 259 -17.31 -24.70 3.97
C TYR A 259 -16.81 -26.11 3.70
N ARG A 260 -17.02 -26.62 2.50
CA ARG A 260 -16.45 -27.87 2.02
C ARG A 260 -15.89 -27.70 0.61
N ARG A 261 -14.93 -28.54 0.29
CA ARG A 261 -14.15 -28.52 -0.94
C ARG A 261 -14.72 -29.54 -1.91
N LEU A 262 -14.96 -29.14 -3.15
CA LEU A 262 -15.40 -29.99 -4.24
C LEU A 262 -14.28 -30.10 -5.27
N ARG A 263 -13.85 -31.32 -5.57
CA ARG A 263 -12.80 -31.61 -6.55
C ARG A 263 -13.36 -32.46 -7.70
N PRO A 264 -12.96 -32.20 -8.96
CA PRO A 264 -13.39 -33.01 -10.09
C PRO A 264 -13.09 -34.50 -9.87
N GLY A 265 -14.11 -35.35 -9.99
CA GLY A 265 -13.96 -36.80 -9.86
C GLY A 265 -13.78 -37.34 -8.44
N GLN A 266 -13.89 -36.50 -7.40
CA GLN A 266 -13.78 -36.92 -6.00
C GLN A 266 -15.07 -36.62 -5.21
N GLN A 267 -15.28 -37.32 -4.10
CA GLN A 267 -16.35 -37.00 -3.17
C GLN A 267 -16.10 -35.65 -2.48
N PRO A 268 -17.15 -34.88 -2.14
CA PRO A 268 -17.00 -33.68 -1.32
C PRO A 268 -16.26 -33.97 -0.02
N SER A 269 -15.41 -33.05 0.42
CA SER A 269 -14.82 -33.13 1.75
C SER A 269 -15.87 -32.99 2.85
N ASP A 270 -15.48 -33.33 4.07
CA ASP A 270 -16.19 -32.87 5.27
C ASP A 270 -16.20 -31.33 5.35
N PHE A 271 -17.07 -30.80 6.21
CA PHE A 271 -17.13 -29.37 6.47
C PHE A 271 -15.99 -28.92 7.36
N TYR A 272 -15.28 -27.89 6.91
CA TYR A 272 -14.36 -27.08 7.68
C TYR A 272 -15.11 -25.87 8.25
N THR A 273 -14.61 -25.31 9.35
CA THR A 273 -15.16 -24.09 9.96
C THR A 273 -14.06 -23.02 10.03
N LEU A 274 -14.35 -21.86 9.46
CA LEU A 274 -13.45 -20.72 9.39
C LEU A 274 -14.08 -19.52 10.14
N PRO A 275 -13.47 -19.04 11.23
CA PRO A 275 -13.83 -17.76 11.83
C PRO A 275 -13.58 -16.62 10.83
N MET A 276 -14.55 -15.72 10.67
CA MET A 276 -14.38 -14.56 9.79
C MET A 276 -13.85 -13.36 10.57
N SER A 277 -12.78 -12.74 10.06
CA SER A 277 -12.21 -11.51 10.62
C SER A 277 -13.08 -10.31 10.30
N THR A 278 -12.97 -9.24 11.07
CA THR A 278 -13.69 -7.98 10.79
C THR A 278 -12.71 -7.02 10.13
N PRO A 279 -12.79 -6.75 8.81
CA PRO A 279 -11.91 -5.79 8.16
C PRO A 279 -12.00 -4.43 8.83
N SER A 280 -10.93 -3.64 8.77
CA SER A 280 -10.91 -2.28 9.31
C SER A 280 -11.89 -1.29 8.63
N SER A 281 -12.59 -1.77 7.60
CA SER A 281 -13.72 -1.13 6.94
C SER A 281 -14.81 -0.64 7.90
N ARG A 282 -15.52 0.41 7.49
CA ARG A 282 -16.49 1.13 8.33
C ARG A 282 -17.80 0.35 8.43
N LYS A 283 -18.51 0.49 9.56
CA LYS A 283 -19.91 0.04 9.69
C LYS A 283 -20.73 0.65 8.56
N VAL A 284 -21.47 -0.19 7.85
CA VAL A 284 -22.42 0.22 6.83
C VAL A 284 -23.84 0.08 7.39
N GLN A 285 -24.82 0.68 6.74
CA GLN A 285 -26.20 0.69 7.23
C GLN A 285 -26.76 -0.73 7.47
N MET A 286 -26.29 -1.71 6.70
CA MET A 286 -26.70 -3.12 6.78
C MET A 286 -25.96 -3.94 7.85
N GLY A 287 -24.94 -3.38 8.53
CA GLY A 287 -24.17 -4.07 9.56
C GLY A 287 -22.66 -3.88 9.40
N MET A 288 -21.91 -4.90 9.82
CA MET A 288 -20.46 -4.95 9.66
C MET A 288 -20.08 -5.94 8.58
N TRP A 289 -19.07 -5.59 7.79
CA TRP A 289 -18.43 -6.53 6.90
C TRP A 289 -17.54 -7.49 7.69
N LYS A 290 -17.56 -8.75 7.26
CA LYS A 290 -16.72 -9.85 7.75
C LYS A 290 -15.96 -10.43 6.57
N LEU A 291 -14.72 -10.85 6.75
CA LEU A 291 -13.88 -11.43 5.71
C LEU A 291 -13.52 -12.86 6.09
N GLY A 292 -13.88 -13.80 5.21
CA GLY A 292 -13.37 -15.16 5.22
C GLY A 292 -12.49 -15.35 3.99
N THR A 293 -11.30 -15.92 4.19
CA THR A 293 -10.40 -16.27 3.10
C THR A 293 -10.01 -17.73 3.19
N VAL A 294 -10.17 -18.46 2.08
CA VAL A 294 -9.74 -19.86 1.95
C VAL A 294 -8.72 -19.94 0.82
N VAL A 295 -7.58 -20.58 1.10
CA VAL A 295 -6.53 -20.81 0.11
C VAL A 295 -6.84 -22.12 -0.64
N PRO A 296 -6.87 -22.12 -1.98
CA PRO A 296 -7.05 -23.34 -2.76
C PRO A 296 -5.94 -24.35 -2.48
N VAL A 297 -6.25 -25.63 -2.54
CA VAL A 297 -5.27 -26.72 -2.45
C VAL A 297 -4.88 -27.23 -3.84
N ASP A 298 -5.83 -27.22 -4.78
CA ASP A 298 -5.66 -27.73 -6.13
C ASP A 298 -6.27 -26.79 -7.17
N ASP A 299 -5.78 -26.85 -8.40
CA ASP A 299 -6.37 -26.17 -9.54
C ASP A 299 -7.81 -26.63 -9.79
N GLY A 300 -8.69 -25.68 -10.12
CA GLY A 300 -10.09 -25.96 -10.43
C GLY A 300 -10.95 -26.35 -9.22
N GLU A 301 -10.45 -26.11 -8.01
CA GLU A 301 -11.21 -26.29 -6.78
C GLU A 301 -12.47 -25.42 -6.75
N VAL A 302 -13.55 -25.97 -6.18
CA VAL A 302 -14.82 -25.28 -5.96
C VAL A 302 -15.18 -25.36 -4.48
N ILE A 303 -15.66 -24.27 -3.91
CA ILE A 303 -16.11 -24.22 -2.50
C ILE A 303 -17.63 -24.17 -2.43
N GLU A 304 -18.22 -24.99 -1.58
CA GLU A 304 -19.59 -24.81 -1.11
C GLU A 304 -19.59 -24.38 0.36
N PHE A 305 -20.46 -23.43 0.73
CA PHE A 305 -20.47 -22.92 2.10
C PHE A 305 -21.84 -22.40 2.56
N TYR A 306 -21.97 -22.26 3.88
CA TYR A 306 -22.99 -21.46 4.54
C TYR A 306 -22.36 -20.72 5.72
N LEU A 307 -23.10 -19.78 6.31
CA LEU A 307 -22.61 -18.97 7.42
C LEU A 307 -23.45 -19.20 8.66
N SER A 308 -22.83 -19.08 9.83
CA SER A 308 -23.54 -19.05 11.10
C SER A 308 -23.08 -17.91 12.01
N ASN A 309 -23.93 -17.55 12.97
CA ASN A 309 -23.57 -16.56 14.00
C ASN A 309 -22.64 -17.13 15.09
N GLY A 310 -22.20 -18.39 14.97
CA GLY A 310 -21.31 -19.04 15.92
C GLY A 310 -21.89 -19.35 17.29
N ARG A 311 -23.21 -19.21 17.48
CA ARG A 311 -23.87 -19.58 18.74
C ARG A 311 -24.17 -21.09 18.81
N PRO A 312 -24.26 -21.69 20.00
CA PRO A 312 -24.71 -23.08 20.15
C PRO A 312 -26.11 -23.31 19.58
N GLU A 313 -26.39 -24.53 19.07
CA GLU A 313 -27.71 -24.91 18.52
C GLU A 313 -28.87 -24.62 19.49
N ASN A 314 -28.66 -24.91 20.78
CA ASN A 314 -29.65 -24.70 21.82
C ASN A 314 -29.74 -23.25 22.32
N ASP A 315 -28.94 -22.33 21.78
CA ASP A 315 -28.83 -20.93 22.23
C ASP A 315 -28.80 -19.94 21.05
N GLY A 316 -29.82 -19.98 20.21
CA GLY A 316 -30.05 -18.96 19.19
C GLY A 316 -29.04 -19.00 18.03
N LEU A 317 -28.56 -20.20 17.67
CA LEU A 317 -27.89 -20.43 16.40
C LEU A 317 -28.75 -19.90 15.25
N LYS A 318 -28.13 -19.12 14.38
CA LYS A 318 -28.72 -18.65 13.13
C LYS A 318 -27.78 -18.98 12.00
N GLU A 319 -28.36 -19.42 10.89
CA GLU A 319 -27.64 -19.71 9.66
C GLU A 319 -28.09 -18.77 8.54
N ASP A 320 -27.15 -18.44 7.66
CA ASP A 320 -27.40 -17.74 6.40
C ASP A 320 -27.04 -18.69 5.26
N ARG A 321 -28.03 -18.95 4.40
CA ARG A 321 -28.00 -19.95 3.33
C ARG A 321 -28.60 -19.32 2.06
N GLY A 322 -28.22 -19.88 0.92
CA GLY A 322 -28.77 -19.51 -0.38
C GLY A 322 -30.28 -19.77 -0.48
N SER A 323 -30.85 -19.37 -1.63
CA SER A 323 -32.27 -19.53 -1.90
C SER A 323 -32.74 -20.97 -1.67
N GLY A 324 -33.86 -21.14 -0.99
CA GLY A 324 -34.41 -22.46 -0.63
C GLY A 324 -33.58 -23.26 0.38
N GLY A 325 -32.64 -22.62 1.11
CA GLY A 325 -31.76 -23.30 2.07
C GLY A 325 -30.54 -23.99 1.44
N SER A 326 -30.25 -23.69 0.18
CA SER A 326 -29.08 -24.22 -0.53
C SER A 326 -27.76 -23.67 0.02
N LEU A 327 -26.66 -24.39 -0.20
CA LEU A 327 -25.32 -23.86 0.05
C LEU A 327 -24.97 -22.82 -1.01
N TYR A 328 -24.23 -21.78 -0.61
CA TYR A 328 -23.55 -20.91 -1.56
C TYR A 328 -22.43 -21.67 -2.24
N LYS A 329 -22.08 -21.24 -3.45
CA LYS A 329 -21.05 -21.88 -4.27
C LYS A 329 -20.08 -20.85 -4.84
N LEU A 330 -18.79 -21.08 -4.65
CA LEU A 330 -17.69 -20.33 -5.24
C LEU A 330 -17.06 -21.21 -6.33
N PRO A 331 -17.23 -20.87 -7.61
CA PRO A 331 -16.82 -21.74 -8.72
C PRO A 331 -15.32 -21.73 -9.00
N SER A 332 -14.59 -20.74 -8.47
CA SER A 332 -13.14 -20.58 -8.64
C SER A 332 -12.61 -19.59 -7.59
N PRO A 333 -11.30 -19.59 -7.32
CA PRO A 333 -10.66 -18.55 -6.52
C PRO A 333 -10.94 -17.16 -7.10
N ALA A 334 -11.50 -16.28 -6.27
CA ALA A 334 -11.84 -14.88 -6.55
C ALA A 334 -12.43 -14.24 -5.28
N SER A 335 -12.66 -12.93 -5.31
CA SER A 335 -13.38 -12.24 -4.24
C SER A 335 -14.87 -12.11 -4.53
N PHE A 336 -15.69 -12.24 -3.49
CA PHE A 336 -17.14 -12.21 -3.57
C PHE A 336 -17.73 -11.40 -2.41
N LYS A 337 -18.91 -10.80 -2.66
CA LYS A 337 -19.73 -10.12 -1.64
C LYS A 337 -20.98 -10.93 -1.38
N LEU A 338 -21.29 -11.13 -0.11
CA LEU A 338 -22.54 -11.72 0.35
C LEU A 338 -23.26 -10.72 1.25
N SER A 339 -24.45 -10.33 0.85
CA SER A 339 -25.32 -9.42 1.61
C SER A 339 -26.77 -9.79 1.34
N SER A 340 -27.59 -9.86 2.40
CA SER A 340 -29.02 -10.15 2.29
C SER A 340 -29.31 -11.44 1.49
N GLY A 341 -28.55 -12.50 1.77
CA GLY A 341 -28.70 -13.81 1.12
C GLY A 341 -28.26 -13.87 -0.35
N ARG A 342 -27.67 -12.80 -0.90
CA ARG A 342 -27.24 -12.74 -2.31
C ARG A 342 -25.72 -12.65 -2.43
N LEU A 343 -25.13 -13.69 -3.00
CA LEU A 343 -23.71 -13.75 -3.37
C LEU A 343 -23.50 -13.07 -4.73
N ARG A 344 -22.49 -12.22 -4.84
CA ARG A 344 -22.11 -11.49 -6.07
C ARG A 344 -20.58 -11.46 -6.20
N PRO A 345 -20.01 -11.45 -7.42
CA PRO A 345 -18.59 -11.15 -7.60
C PRO A 345 -18.23 -9.79 -6.99
N PHE A 346 -17.03 -9.70 -6.40
CA PHE A 346 -16.45 -8.44 -5.96
C PHE A 346 -15.86 -7.68 -7.17
N PRO A 347 -15.92 -6.34 -7.23
CA PRO A 347 -15.36 -5.57 -8.34
C PRO A 347 -13.84 -5.76 -8.44
N ARG A 348 -13.34 -6.24 -9.58
CA ARG A 348 -11.89 -6.48 -9.79
C ARG A 348 -11.05 -5.22 -9.58
N GLY A 349 -11.54 -4.06 -10.04
CA GLY A 349 -10.84 -2.77 -9.87
C GLY A 349 -10.73 -2.31 -8.41
N ALA A 350 -11.46 -2.94 -7.49
CA ALA A 350 -11.39 -2.67 -6.06
C ALA A 350 -10.61 -3.75 -5.29
N GLU A 351 -10.10 -4.82 -5.92
CA GLU A 351 -9.31 -5.86 -5.23
C GLU A 351 -7.90 -5.36 -4.90
N GLU A 352 -7.35 -4.49 -5.74
CA GLU A 352 -6.07 -3.85 -5.48
C GLU A 352 -6.20 -2.70 -4.48
N ARG A 353 -5.23 -2.62 -3.59
CA ARG A 353 -5.16 -1.56 -2.59
C ARG A 353 -4.73 -0.24 -3.25
N VAL A 354 -5.65 0.71 -3.36
CA VAL A 354 -5.38 2.06 -3.88
C VAL A 354 -5.34 3.10 -2.77
N MET A 355 -4.77 4.26 -3.07
CA MET A 355 -4.85 5.44 -2.21
C MET A 355 -5.52 6.57 -2.97
N VAL A 356 -6.65 7.07 -2.48
CA VAL A 356 -7.32 8.23 -3.07
C VAL A 356 -7.06 9.45 -2.20
N VAL A 357 -6.49 10.50 -2.79
CA VAL A 357 -6.15 11.75 -2.12
C VAL A 357 -6.94 12.88 -2.75
N SER A 358 -7.95 13.38 -2.04
CA SER A 358 -8.90 14.34 -2.59
C SER A 358 -8.83 15.68 -1.87
N ASP A 359 -8.92 16.77 -2.60
CA ASP A 359 -9.41 18.02 -2.01
C ASP A 359 -10.87 17.84 -1.53
N LEU A 360 -11.35 18.78 -0.71
CA LEU A 360 -12.68 18.75 -0.13
C LEU A 360 -13.64 19.71 -0.83
N ASP A 361 -13.31 20.99 -0.85
CA ASP A 361 -14.23 22.08 -1.19
C ASP A 361 -14.27 22.27 -2.70
N GLY A 362 -15.40 21.94 -3.34
CA GLY A 362 -15.48 21.95 -4.80
C GLY A 362 -14.96 20.64 -5.43
N THR A 363 -14.43 19.71 -4.64
CA THR A 363 -13.97 18.41 -5.13
C THR A 363 -14.75 17.24 -4.51
N MET A 364 -14.77 17.06 -3.19
CA MET A 364 -15.53 15.98 -2.54
C MET A 364 -17.01 16.37 -2.34
N PHE A 365 -17.30 17.66 -2.20
CA PHE A 365 -18.67 18.21 -2.07
C PHE A 365 -18.76 19.61 -2.68
N GLY A 366 -19.98 20.07 -2.93
CA GLY A 366 -20.27 21.39 -3.50
C GLY A 366 -20.38 22.51 -2.47
N ASP A 367 -21.19 23.53 -2.74
CA ASP A 367 -21.50 24.56 -1.75
C ASP A 367 -22.25 23.93 -0.57
N VAL A 368 -21.66 23.95 0.63
CA VAL A 368 -22.22 23.37 1.86
C VAL A 368 -23.60 23.92 2.24
N ASN A 369 -23.98 25.08 1.71
CA ASN A 369 -25.29 25.69 1.94
C ASN A 369 -26.36 25.20 0.96
N ALA A 370 -25.97 24.51 -0.11
CA ALA A 370 -26.89 23.90 -1.06
C ALA A 370 -27.57 22.66 -0.44
N HIS A 371 -28.82 22.40 -0.82
CA HIS A 371 -29.57 21.26 -0.28
C HIS A 371 -28.96 19.90 -0.66
N ASP A 372 -28.35 19.83 -1.84
CA ASP A 372 -27.74 18.64 -2.46
C ASP A 372 -26.21 18.61 -2.31
N ALA A 373 -25.63 19.47 -1.47
CA ALA A 373 -24.18 19.67 -1.33
C ALA A 373 -23.37 18.38 -1.18
N PHE A 374 -23.95 17.37 -0.51
CA PHE A 374 -23.29 16.12 -0.13
C PHE A 374 -23.86 14.88 -0.85
N ASP A 375 -24.71 15.04 -1.86
CA ASP A 375 -25.36 13.89 -2.52
C ASP A 375 -24.35 13.03 -3.29
N SER A 376 -23.40 13.66 -3.99
CA SER A 376 -22.27 12.96 -4.63
C SER A 376 -21.33 12.36 -3.60
N SER A 377 -21.06 13.07 -2.51
CA SER A 377 -20.22 12.56 -1.41
C SER A 377 -20.83 11.30 -0.78
N LEU A 378 -22.16 11.24 -0.66
CA LEU A 378 -22.86 10.07 -0.13
C LEU A 378 -22.72 8.86 -1.06
N ARG A 379 -22.84 9.06 -2.37
CA ARG A 379 -22.60 8.00 -3.36
C ARG A 379 -21.16 7.50 -3.30
N PHE A 380 -20.19 8.41 -3.23
CA PHE A 380 -18.78 8.06 -3.05
C PHE A 380 -18.56 7.30 -1.75
N GLN A 381 -19.14 7.75 -0.64
CA GLN A 381 -19.04 7.11 0.67
C GLN A 381 -19.59 5.69 0.66
N GLN A 382 -20.76 5.47 0.06
CA GLN A 382 -21.36 4.15 -0.08
C GLN A 382 -20.46 3.24 -0.90
N TYR A 383 -20.02 3.70 -2.08
CA TYR A 383 -19.10 2.93 -2.92
C TYR A 383 -17.80 2.59 -2.19
N TRP A 384 -17.18 3.57 -1.53
CA TRP A 384 -15.90 3.41 -0.85
C TRP A 384 -16.00 2.38 0.27
N ASN A 385 -17.00 2.53 1.14
CA ASN A 385 -17.19 1.65 2.31
C ASN A 385 -17.62 0.23 1.91
N ASP A 386 -18.38 0.10 0.83
CA ASP A 386 -18.86 -1.20 0.35
C ASP A 386 -17.86 -1.92 -0.56
N ASN A 387 -16.80 -1.26 -1.05
CA ASN A 387 -15.86 -1.87 -2.00
C ASN A 387 -14.42 -1.54 -1.59
N GLN A 388 -13.89 -0.38 -1.97
CA GLN A 388 -12.46 -0.05 -1.83
C GLN A 388 -11.91 -0.23 -0.41
N ALA A 389 -12.65 0.23 0.62
CA ALA A 389 -12.24 0.10 2.00
C ALA A 389 -12.12 -1.37 2.47
N LEU A 390 -12.82 -2.31 1.82
CA LEU A 390 -12.78 -3.73 2.17
C LEU A 390 -11.45 -4.39 1.79
N SER A 391 -10.80 -3.90 0.75
CA SER A 391 -9.47 -4.38 0.30
C SER A 391 -8.31 -3.65 1.00
N GLY A 392 -8.62 -2.75 1.94
CA GLY A 392 -7.63 -1.96 2.68
C GLY A 392 -7.18 -0.69 1.95
N SER A 393 -7.88 -0.25 0.91
CA SER A 393 -7.61 1.02 0.23
C SER A 393 -7.70 2.20 1.19
N VAL A 394 -6.90 3.24 0.93
CA VAL A 394 -6.65 4.36 1.86
C VAL A 394 -7.27 5.63 1.31
N LEU A 395 -8.14 6.27 2.10
CA LEU A 395 -8.71 7.57 1.76
C LEU A 395 -7.97 8.67 2.50
N VAL A 396 -7.53 9.70 1.78
CA VAL A 396 -6.87 10.87 2.35
C VAL A 396 -7.56 12.14 1.87
N TYR A 397 -7.86 13.04 2.80
CA TYR A 397 -8.29 14.39 2.44
C TYR A 397 -7.12 15.36 2.53
N ASN A 398 -6.94 16.16 1.48
CA ASN A 398 -5.86 17.13 1.36
C ASN A 398 -6.41 18.54 1.13
N THR A 399 -6.69 19.23 2.25
CA THR A 399 -7.50 20.44 2.28
C THR A 399 -6.74 21.65 2.83
N GLY A 400 -7.14 22.84 2.41
CA GLY A 400 -6.71 24.10 3.01
C GLY A 400 -7.30 24.37 4.40
N ARG A 401 -8.37 23.65 4.78
CA ARG A 401 -9.06 23.79 6.09
C ARG A 401 -8.14 23.42 7.26
N SER A 402 -8.40 24.00 8.42
CA SER A 402 -7.82 23.54 9.70
C SER A 402 -8.54 22.29 10.21
N LEU A 403 -7.94 21.57 11.18
CA LEU A 403 -8.57 20.40 11.80
C LEU A 403 -9.94 20.75 12.43
N GLY A 404 -10.05 21.91 13.06
CA GLY A 404 -11.31 22.39 13.66
C GLY A 404 -12.40 22.60 12.61
N GLN A 405 -12.06 23.20 11.46
CA GLN A 405 -12.99 23.39 10.35
C GLN A 405 -13.42 22.07 9.72
N PHE A 406 -12.49 21.14 9.55
CA PHE A 406 -12.78 19.80 9.02
C PHE A 406 -13.69 18.99 9.96
N THR A 407 -13.38 18.96 11.26
CA THR A 407 -14.23 18.25 12.24
C THR A 407 -15.62 18.89 12.37
N GLY A 408 -15.72 20.21 12.26
CA GLY A 408 -17.00 20.92 12.16
C GLY A 408 -17.80 20.52 10.92
N LEU A 409 -17.14 20.40 9.76
CA LEU A 409 -17.74 19.95 8.51
C LEU A 409 -18.27 18.51 8.61
N LEU A 410 -17.48 17.57 9.14
CA LEU A 410 -17.92 16.18 9.33
C LEU A 410 -19.16 16.06 10.22
N LYS A 411 -19.25 16.91 11.25
CA LYS A 411 -20.46 16.99 12.10
C LYS A 411 -21.65 17.53 11.32
N HIS A 412 -21.44 18.56 10.50
CA HIS A 412 -22.48 19.19 9.69
C HIS A 412 -23.05 18.27 8.60
N CYS A 413 -22.21 17.52 7.89
CA CYS A 413 -22.65 16.69 6.77
C CYS A 413 -23.45 15.44 7.20
N GLY A 414 -23.46 15.10 8.49
CA GLY A 414 -24.27 14.01 9.04
C GLY A 414 -23.95 12.65 8.44
N GLN A 415 -22.67 12.26 8.43
CA GLN A 415 -22.15 10.99 7.88
C GLN A 415 -22.26 10.81 6.36
N ARG A 416 -22.65 11.84 5.60
CA ARG A 416 -22.71 11.76 4.13
C ARG A 416 -21.35 11.79 3.44
N VAL A 417 -20.28 12.17 4.14
CA VAL A 417 -18.92 12.19 3.60
C VAL A 417 -18.16 10.98 4.16
N ALA A 418 -17.43 10.28 3.29
CA ALA A 418 -16.54 9.21 3.73
C ALA A 418 -15.53 9.80 4.71
N VAL A 419 -15.40 9.21 5.89
CA VAL A 419 -14.35 9.64 6.81
C VAL A 419 -13.02 9.09 6.25
N PRO A 420 -11.91 9.85 6.28
CA PRO A 420 -10.65 9.40 5.70
C PRO A 420 -9.84 8.58 6.72
N ASP A 421 -8.77 7.96 6.25
CA ASP A 421 -7.80 7.20 7.06
C ASP A 421 -6.64 8.10 7.52
N ALA A 422 -6.27 9.09 6.70
CA ALA A 422 -5.37 10.18 7.04
C ALA A 422 -5.93 11.52 6.57
N LEU A 423 -5.50 12.59 7.22
CA LEU A 423 -5.92 13.94 6.86
C LEU A 423 -4.69 14.84 6.72
N ILE A 424 -4.64 15.58 5.63
CA ILE A 424 -3.67 16.63 5.36
C ILE A 424 -4.43 17.96 5.43
N THR A 425 -4.02 18.83 6.35
CA THR A 425 -4.67 20.14 6.58
C THR A 425 -3.72 21.30 6.34
N ALA A 426 -4.26 22.52 6.35
CA ALA A 426 -3.49 23.75 6.28
C ALA A 426 -2.50 23.72 5.10
N VAL A 427 -3.02 23.38 3.91
CA VAL A 427 -2.30 23.33 2.62
C VAL A 427 -1.04 22.44 2.62
N GLY A 428 -1.04 21.37 3.41
CA GLY A 428 0.05 20.41 3.44
C GLY A 428 1.12 20.70 4.48
N THR A 429 0.78 21.42 5.54
CA THR A 429 1.70 21.70 6.67
C THR A 429 1.43 20.83 7.90
N LYS A 430 0.31 20.10 7.91
CA LYS A 430 -0.01 19.15 8.99
C LYS A 430 -0.58 17.86 8.42
N VAL A 431 -0.09 16.74 8.94
CA VAL A 431 -0.59 15.39 8.67
C VAL A 431 -1.19 14.84 9.96
N TRP A 432 -2.38 14.26 9.87
CA TRP A 432 -3.10 13.70 11.00
C TRP A 432 -3.42 12.23 10.74
N LYS A 433 -3.18 11.41 11.76
CA LYS A 433 -3.59 10.01 11.80
C LYS A 433 -4.87 9.89 12.61
N ARG A 434 -5.80 9.09 12.11
CA ARG A 434 -7.01 8.75 12.84
C ARG A 434 -6.64 7.90 14.06
N LYS A 435 -7.23 8.19 15.22
CA LYS A 435 -7.08 7.38 16.44
C LYS A 435 -8.45 6.92 16.92
N GLY A 436 -8.57 5.64 17.27
CA GLY A 436 -9.79 5.06 17.81
C GLY A 436 -10.90 4.81 16.77
N SER A 437 -11.98 4.20 17.23
CA SER A 437 -13.10 3.75 16.39
C SER A 437 -14.16 4.84 16.12
N ASP A 438 -14.11 5.97 16.82
CA ASP A 438 -15.12 7.04 16.77
C ASP A 438 -15.14 7.82 15.44
N GLY A 439 -14.05 7.79 14.66
CA GLY A 439 -13.96 8.52 13.40
C GLY A 439 -13.66 10.01 13.52
N LEU A 440 -13.49 10.54 14.73
CA LEU A 440 -13.38 11.97 14.99
C LEU A 440 -12.16 12.37 15.80
N THR A 441 -11.46 11.40 16.40
CA THR A 441 -10.21 11.67 17.12
C THR A 441 -9.02 11.59 16.17
N TRP A 442 -8.20 12.64 16.16
CA TRP A 442 -7.04 12.83 15.29
C TRP A 442 -5.79 13.09 16.12
N VAL A 443 -4.65 12.53 15.69
CA VAL A 443 -3.34 12.76 16.29
C VAL A 443 -2.41 13.30 15.23
N GLU A 444 -1.73 14.41 15.54
CA GLU A 444 -0.75 15.01 14.63
C GLU A 444 0.46 14.08 14.45
N ASP A 445 0.93 13.96 13.21
CA ASP A 445 2.14 13.21 12.90
C ASP A 445 3.38 14.02 13.28
N ALA A 446 3.95 13.73 14.44
CA ALA A 446 5.10 14.43 14.98
C ALA A 446 6.36 14.32 14.09
N GLU A 447 6.51 13.22 13.35
CA GLU A 447 7.67 13.03 12.45
C GLU A 447 7.57 13.93 11.22
N PHE A 448 6.37 14.12 10.68
CA PHE A 448 6.13 15.08 9.61
C PHE A 448 6.41 16.51 10.09
N SER A 449 5.91 16.90 11.27
CA SER A 449 6.15 18.24 11.83
C SER A 449 7.65 18.49 12.06
N ALA A 450 8.37 17.50 12.64
CA ALA A 450 9.82 17.58 12.83
C ALA A 450 10.62 17.65 11.51
N ARG A 451 10.09 17.09 10.41
CA ARG A 451 10.68 17.24 9.07
C ARG A 451 10.58 18.68 8.59
N LEU A 452 9.45 19.36 8.84
CA LEU A 452 9.26 20.75 8.45
C LEU A 452 10.15 21.71 9.26
N ASP A 453 10.32 21.45 10.57
CA ASP A 453 11.18 22.24 11.47
C ASP A 453 12.61 22.39 10.94
N LYS A 454 13.15 21.38 10.25
CA LYS A 454 14.53 21.41 9.72
C LYS A 454 14.79 22.49 8.67
N CYS A 455 13.74 22.98 8.01
CA CYS A 455 13.85 23.93 6.89
C CYS A 455 12.95 25.16 7.06
N TRP A 456 12.48 25.43 8.28
CA TRP A 456 11.54 26.51 8.56
C TRP A 456 11.94 27.30 9.81
N ASP A 457 11.89 28.63 9.71
CA ASP A 457 11.95 29.52 10.86
C ASP A 457 10.83 30.55 10.78
N LEU A 458 9.82 30.39 11.65
CA LEU A 458 8.64 31.25 11.67
C LEU A 458 9.00 32.71 11.99
N GLY A 459 10.03 32.94 12.84
CA GLY A 459 10.48 34.29 13.20
C GLY A 459 10.96 35.07 11.98
N THR A 460 11.81 34.45 11.17
CA THR A 460 12.32 35.00 9.92
C THR A 460 11.19 35.20 8.91
N ALA A 461 10.28 34.24 8.77
CA ALA A 461 9.13 34.39 7.88
C ALA A 461 8.25 35.60 8.24
N ARG A 462 7.97 35.79 9.54
CA ARG A 462 7.24 36.97 10.04
C ARG A 462 8.03 38.26 9.80
N GLY A 463 9.35 38.22 9.95
CA GLY A 463 10.24 39.34 9.62
C GLY A 463 10.10 39.78 8.16
N VAL A 464 10.25 38.84 7.23
CA VAL A 464 10.11 39.08 5.78
C VAL A 464 8.72 39.66 5.44
N ALA A 465 7.67 39.08 6.00
CA ALA A 465 6.29 39.53 5.78
C ALA A 465 6.06 40.96 6.24
N ARG A 466 6.58 41.30 7.43
CA ARG A 466 6.48 42.64 8.01
C ARG A 466 7.25 43.67 7.18
N ASP A 467 8.44 43.33 6.71
CA ASP A 467 9.27 44.25 5.93
C ASP A 467 8.62 44.55 4.57
N LEU A 468 8.04 43.54 3.92
CA LEU A 468 7.29 43.73 2.68
C LEU A 468 5.98 44.49 2.91
N ALA A 469 5.24 44.17 3.98
CA ALA A 469 4.05 44.94 4.35
C ALA A 469 4.40 46.42 4.58
N GLY A 470 5.50 46.73 5.28
CA GLY A 470 5.98 48.09 5.48
C GLY A 470 6.35 48.81 4.18
N HIS A 471 6.81 48.08 3.16
CA HIS A 471 7.15 48.64 1.85
C HIS A 471 5.92 48.90 0.96
N TYR A 472 4.89 48.06 1.01
CA TYR A 472 3.75 48.14 0.08
C TYR A 472 2.48 48.77 0.69
N ASN A 473 2.35 48.85 2.02
CA ASN A 473 1.09 49.23 2.67
C ASN A 473 0.85 50.73 2.87
N HIS A 474 1.67 51.62 2.28
CA HIS A 474 1.64 53.08 2.53
C HIS A 474 0.26 53.62 2.96
N ASP A 475 -0.73 53.66 2.05
CA ASP A 475 -2.07 54.23 2.34
C ASP A 475 -3.27 53.25 2.18
N GLU A 476 -3.16 52.17 1.39
CA GLU A 476 -4.32 51.32 1.01
C GLU A 476 -4.31 49.89 1.57
N GLY A 477 -3.35 49.51 2.43
CA GLY A 477 -3.35 48.19 3.09
C GLY A 477 -3.27 47.01 2.10
N MET A 478 -2.34 47.07 1.16
CA MET A 478 -2.20 46.13 0.04
C MET A 478 -1.80 44.69 0.43
N ILE A 479 -1.15 44.52 1.58
CA ILE A 479 -0.71 43.24 2.16
C ILE A 479 -1.24 43.18 3.60
N LYS A 480 -2.02 42.16 3.93
CA LYS A 480 -2.49 41.90 5.29
C LYS A 480 -2.01 40.53 5.74
N VAL A 481 -1.41 40.43 6.91
CA VAL A 481 -1.13 39.14 7.56
C VAL A 481 -2.46 38.57 8.05
N ALA A 482 -2.85 37.42 7.52
CA ALA A 482 -4.14 36.78 7.79
C ALA A 482 -4.11 35.95 9.09
N ASP A 483 -2.98 35.29 9.33
CA ASP A 483 -2.65 34.57 10.56
C ASP A 483 -1.17 34.79 10.87
N ASP A 484 -0.86 34.90 12.16
CA ASP A 484 0.49 35.15 12.66
C ASP A 484 1.30 33.84 12.88
N GLY A 485 0.71 32.70 12.53
CA GLY A 485 1.30 31.36 12.60
C GLY A 485 1.18 30.73 13.98
N SER A 486 0.44 31.34 14.91
CA SER A 486 0.22 30.78 16.25
C SER A 486 -0.61 29.49 16.22
N GLU A 487 -1.57 29.36 15.29
CA GLU A 487 -2.30 28.11 15.06
C GLU A 487 -1.51 27.13 14.19
N HIS A 488 -0.66 27.65 13.28
CA HIS A 488 0.05 26.89 12.27
C HIS A 488 1.52 27.30 12.17
N GLN A 489 2.38 26.66 12.98
CA GLN A 489 3.80 27.06 13.11
C GLN A 489 4.58 27.01 11.79
N HIS A 490 4.21 26.13 10.85
CA HIS A 490 4.85 25.97 9.53
C HIS A 490 4.14 26.69 8.39
N ARG A 491 3.29 27.67 8.69
CA ARG A 491 2.53 28.43 7.67
C ARG A 491 2.48 29.91 8.03
N LEU A 492 2.70 30.74 7.02
CA LEU A 492 2.43 32.17 7.07
C LEU A 492 1.35 32.48 6.02
N ALA A 493 0.18 32.93 6.47
CA ALA A 493 -0.93 33.27 5.58
C ALA A 493 -1.04 34.79 5.39
N LEU A 494 -1.11 35.23 4.13
CA LEU A 494 -1.22 36.63 3.73
C LEU A 494 -2.46 36.84 2.84
N ILE A 495 -3.02 38.04 2.87
CA ILE A 495 -4.00 38.53 1.90
C ILE A 495 -3.33 39.66 1.13
N ILE A 496 -3.22 39.49 -0.19
CA ILE A 496 -2.49 40.42 -1.05
C ILE A 496 -3.42 40.94 -2.16
N ASN A 497 -3.38 42.23 -2.43
CA ASN A 497 -4.11 42.81 -3.55
C ASN A 497 -3.61 42.20 -4.88
N LYS A 498 -4.55 41.82 -5.75
CA LYS A 498 -4.26 41.16 -7.03
C LYS A 498 -3.31 41.99 -7.92
N SER A 499 -3.36 43.32 -7.86
CA SER A 499 -2.54 44.20 -8.70
C SER A 499 -1.04 44.06 -8.43
N ILE A 500 -0.65 43.78 -7.19
CA ILE A 500 0.76 43.66 -6.78
C ILE A 500 1.21 42.23 -6.53
N GLN A 501 0.29 41.26 -6.48
CA GLN A 501 0.57 39.88 -6.06
C GLN A 501 1.79 39.25 -6.75
N ALA A 502 1.91 39.37 -8.07
CA ALA A 502 3.05 38.79 -8.81
C ALA A 502 4.40 39.40 -8.41
N HIS A 503 4.44 40.72 -8.16
CA HIS A 503 5.66 41.41 -7.73
C HIS A 503 6.02 41.04 -6.29
N VAL A 504 5.03 41.04 -5.37
CA VAL A 504 5.26 40.68 -3.97
C VAL A 504 5.69 39.22 -3.83
N THR A 505 5.13 38.31 -4.62
CA THR A 505 5.52 36.88 -4.61
C THR A 505 6.97 36.68 -5.01
N ARG A 506 7.44 37.42 -6.03
CA ARG A 506 8.85 37.42 -6.44
C ARG A 506 9.75 38.01 -5.35
N ALA A 507 9.40 39.17 -4.82
CA ALA A 507 10.16 39.84 -3.76
C ALA A 507 10.22 38.99 -2.48
N MET A 508 9.14 38.29 -2.12
CA MET A 508 9.11 37.30 -1.04
C MET A 508 10.14 36.20 -1.29
N SER A 509 10.09 35.57 -2.46
CA SER A 509 10.99 34.45 -2.79
C SER A 509 12.47 34.87 -2.67
N GLU A 510 12.82 36.05 -3.19
CA GLU A 510 14.18 36.61 -3.09
C GLU A 510 14.56 36.97 -1.63
N ALA A 511 13.62 37.48 -0.84
CA ALA A 511 13.85 37.79 0.57
C ALA A 511 14.07 36.51 1.40
N PHE A 512 13.26 35.47 1.20
CA PHE A 512 13.43 34.18 1.86
C PHE A 512 14.77 33.53 1.51
N GLN A 513 15.13 33.52 0.22
CA GLN A 513 16.41 32.98 -0.24
C GLN A 513 17.61 33.71 0.39
N ARG A 514 17.55 35.05 0.52
CA ARG A 514 18.59 35.85 1.21
C ARG A 514 18.72 35.52 2.70
N ASN A 515 17.65 35.08 3.34
CA ASN A 515 17.64 34.66 4.73
C ASN A 515 17.91 33.15 4.89
N GLY A 516 18.28 32.44 3.81
CA GLY A 516 18.64 31.02 3.86
C GLY A 516 17.46 30.07 4.07
N ILE A 517 16.22 30.53 3.82
CA ILE A 517 15.01 29.71 3.93
C ILE A 517 14.46 29.46 2.53
N GLU A 518 14.29 28.20 2.18
CA GLU A 518 13.56 27.81 0.97
C GLU A 518 12.08 27.64 1.29
N VAL A 519 11.24 28.37 0.56
CA VAL A 519 9.80 28.40 0.77
C VAL A 519 9.04 28.04 -0.49
N ARG A 520 7.84 27.54 -0.29
CA ARG A 520 6.81 27.40 -1.32
C ARG A 520 5.73 28.44 -1.08
N ILE A 521 5.38 29.18 -2.13
CA ILE A 521 4.32 30.18 -2.10
C ILE A 521 3.12 29.65 -2.87
N ILE A 522 2.02 29.43 -2.16
CA ILE A 522 0.77 28.88 -2.69
C ILE A 522 -0.23 30.02 -2.77
N VAL A 523 -0.76 30.28 -3.97
CA VAL A 523 -1.69 31.38 -4.22
C VAL A 523 -3.07 30.81 -4.52
N SER A 524 -4.09 31.32 -3.86
CA SER A 524 -5.47 30.89 -4.06
C SER A 524 -6.47 32.07 -3.99
N GLY A 525 -7.71 31.80 -4.38
CA GLY A 525 -8.84 32.72 -4.29
C GLY A 525 -9.11 33.54 -5.56
N ALA A 526 -10.30 34.14 -5.59
CA ALA A 526 -10.82 34.93 -6.71
C ALA A 526 -11.07 36.40 -6.31
N GLY A 527 -11.36 37.25 -7.30
CA GLY A 527 -11.68 38.67 -7.07
C GLY A 527 -10.46 39.59 -7.00
N SER A 528 -10.57 40.67 -6.22
CA SER A 528 -9.57 41.76 -6.10
C SER A 528 -8.40 41.46 -5.16
N HIS A 529 -8.50 40.40 -4.35
CA HIS A 529 -7.46 39.95 -3.43
C HIS A 529 -7.10 38.49 -3.70
N ARG A 530 -5.95 38.06 -3.18
CA ARG A 530 -5.46 36.69 -3.21
C ARG A 530 -5.02 36.27 -1.82
N TYR A 531 -5.34 35.02 -1.46
CA TYR A 531 -4.77 34.37 -0.30
C TYR A 531 -3.42 33.79 -0.71
N VAL A 532 -2.38 34.12 0.03
CA VAL A 532 -1.01 33.71 -0.25
C VAL A 532 -0.46 33.01 0.99
N ASP A 533 -0.27 31.71 0.86
CA ASP A 533 0.30 30.86 1.90
C ASP A 533 1.77 30.63 1.62
N VAL A 534 2.62 30.98 2.58
CA VAL A 534 4.05 30.70 2.55
C VAL A 534 4.33 29.56 3.52
N VAL A 535 4.91 28.49 3.01
CA VAL A 535 5.20 27.25 3.74
C VAL A 535 6.64 26.81 3.45
N PRO A 536 7.28 25.98 4.30
CA PRO A 536 8.60 25.44 3.98
C PRO A 536 8.57 24.63 2.68
N ILE A 537 9.71 24.54 1.99
CA ILE A 537 9.79 23.81 0.70
C ILE A 537 9.40 22.32 0.81
N ALA A 538 9.59 21.74 2.00
CA ALA A 538 9.20 20.37 2.33
C ALA A 538 7.70 20.19 2.63
N ALA A 539 6.94 21.28 2.70
CA ALA A 539 5.48 21.29 2.86
C ALA A 539 4.78 21.58 1.53
N GLY A 540 3.46 21.42 1.55
CA GLY A 540 2.60 21.55 0.38
C GLY A 540 1.78 20.30 0.15
N LYS A 541 0.68 20.44 -0.60
CA LYS A 541 -0.25 19.34 -0.85
C LYS A 541 0.44 18.10 -1.42
N GLU A 542 1.36 18.27 -2.36
CA GLU A 542 2.12 17.18 -2.99
C GLU A 542 3.10 16.51 -2.00
N GLN A 543 3.93 17.28 -1.30
CA GLN A 543 4.95 16.73 -0.39
C GLN A 543 4.29 15.98 0.78
N ALA A 544 3.18 16.51 1.30
CA ALA A 544 2.38 15.83 2.30
C ALA A 544 1.71 14.56 1.74
N LEU A 545 1.18 14.61 0.50
CA LEU A 545 0.64 13.43 -0.18
C LEU A 545 1.70 12.33 -0.28
N GLN A 546 2.90 12.66 -0.78
CA GLN A 546 3.98 11.69 -0.96
C GLN A 546 4.43 11.08 0.37
N TYR A 547 4.55 11.92 1.41
CA TYR A 547 4.85 11.44 2.75
C TYR A 547 3.82 10.42 3.24
N VAL A 548 2.52 10.72 3.08
CA VAL A 548 1.47 9.78 3.50
C VAL A 548 1.48 8.52 2.63
N ARG A 549 1.65 8.63 1.31
CA ARG A 549 1.73 7.50 0.38
C ARG A 549 2.82 6.52 0.77
N GLU A 550 4.02 7.01 1.05
CA GLU A 550 5.17 6.20 1.47
C GLU A 550 4.87 5.44 2.77
N ARG A 551 4.26 6.11 3.77
CA ARG A 551 3.88 5.48 5.05
C ARG A 551 2.85 4.37 4.89
N TYR A 552 1.93 4.52 3.95
CA TYR A 552 0.94 3.49 3.63
C TYR A 552 1.44 2.47 2.59
N GLY A 553 2.67 2.61 2.09
CA GLY A 553 3.29 1.67 1.15
C GLY A 553 2.58 1.55 -0.18
N VAL A 554 1.91 2.61 -0.65
CA VAL A 554 1.13 2.56 -1.90
C VAL A 554 2.00 3.00 -3.07
N ALA A 555 2.02 2.19 -4.14
CA ALA A 555 2.77 2.52 -5.35
C ALA A 555 2.23 3.78 -6.04
N HIS A 556 3.11 4.51 -6.74
CA HIS A 556 2.75 5.74 -7.45
C HIS A 556 1.54 5.56 -8.39
N HIS A 557 1.53 4.48 -9.18
CA HIS A 557 0.44 4.19 -10.13
C HIS A 557 -0.87 3.76 -9.45
N LEU A 558 -0.88 3.48 -8.14
CA LEU A 558 -2.07 3.16 -7.33
C LEU A 558 -2.49 4.31 -6.40
N CYS A 559 -1.79 5.45 -6.46
CA CYS A 559 -2.13 6.66 -5.73
C CYS A 559 -2.84 7.63 -6.69
N VAL A 560 -4.07 8.05 -6.38
CA VAL A 560 -4.85 8.92 -7.25
C VAL A 560 -5.15 10.22 -6.54
N ALA A 561 -4.75 11.34 -7.12
CA ALA A 561 -5.08 12.66 -6.61
C ALA A 561 -6.35 13.23 -7.28
N ALA A 562 -7.20 13.95 -6.56
CA ALA A 562 -8.37 14.64 -7.10
C ALA A 562 -8.44 16.09 -6.64
N GLY A 563 -8.81 17.01 -7.55
CA GLY A 563 -8.92 18.44 -7.25
C GLY A 563 -9.74 19.22 -8.27
N ASP A 564 -10.11 20.46 -7.92
CA ASP A 564 -10.93 21.36 -8.75
C ASP A 564 -10.29 22.74 -8.98
N SER A 565 -9.27 23.14 -8.20
CA SER A 565 -8.75 24.51 -8.26
C SER A 565 -7.23 24.61 -8.36
N GLY A 566 -6.71 25.84 -8.46
CA GLY A 566 -5.29 26.08 -8.68
C GLY A 566 -4.39 25.66 -7.51
N ASN A 567 -4.93 25.58 -6.29
CA ASN A 567 -4.18 25.08 -5.13
C ASN A 567 -3.92 23.56 -5.19
N ASP A 568 -4.63 22.85 -6.07
CA ASP A 568 -4.51 21.40 -6.27
C ASP A 568 -3.46 21.05 -7.32
N ILE A 569 -3.04 22.03 -8.14
CA ILE A 569 -2.09 21.83 -9.24
C ILE A 569 -0.86 21.04 -8.79
N LEU A 570 -0.24 21.41 -7.67
CA LEU A 570 0.95 20.74 -7.18
C LEU A 570 0.70 19.27 -6.86
N MET A 571 -0.46 18.97 -6.26
CA MET A 571 -0.87 17.61 -5.98
C MET A 571 -1.14 16.85 -7.28
N LEU A 572 -1.82 17.46 -8.25
CA LEU A 572 -2.16 16.82 -9.53
C LEU A 572 -0.98 16.67 -10.50
N ASP A 573 0.11 17.42 -10.30
CA ASP A 573 1.33 17.35 -11.13
C ASP A 573 2.29 16.23 -10.70
N GLY A 574 2.19 15.76 -9.45
CA GLY A 574 3.06 14.73 -8.86
C GLY A 574 3.03 13.42 -9.66
N ASP A 575 4.06 12.57 -9.53
CA ASP A 575 4.22 11.35 -10.35
C ASP A 575 3.23 10.23 -9.97
N HIS A 576 1.95 10.45 -10.24
CA HIS A 576 0.85 9.54 -9.98
C HIS A 576 -0.39 9.99 -10.77
N PRO A 577 -1.41 9.12 -10.96
CA PRO A 577 -2.66 9.52 -11.58
C PRO A 577 -3.34 10.72 -10.91
N GLY A 578 -4.00 11.56 -11.71
CA GLY A 578 -4.72 12.76 -11.27
C GLY A 578 -6.10 12.85 -11.90
N ILE A 579 -7.09 13.31 -11.13
CA ILE A 579 -8.48 13.53 -11.53
C ILE A 579 -8.82 15.01 -11.34
N VAL A 580 -9.12 15.68 -12.43
CA VAL A 580 -9.74 17.01 -12.44
C VAL A 580 -11.25 16.80 -12.54
N VAL A 581 -12.01 17.19 -11.51
CA VAL A 581 -13.47 17.01 -11.49
C VAL A 581 -14.16 17.99 -12.47
N GLY A 582 -15.36 17.63 -12.95
CA GLY A 582 -16.03 18.36 -14.04
C GLY A 582 -16.40 19.81 -13.73
N ASN A 583 -16.46 20.19 -12.46
CA ASN A 583 -16.69 21.57 -12.02
C ASN A 583 -15.40 22.38 -11.77
N ALA A 584 -14.25 21.91 -12.30
CA ALA A 584 -12.97 22.56 -12.10
C ALA A 584 -12.94 24.04 -12.52
N GLN A 585 -12.25 24.83 -11.71
CA GLN A 585 -12.11 26.27 -11.90
C GLN A 585 -11.22 26.60 -13.09
N GLY A 586 -11.46 27.76 -13.71
CA GLY A 586 -10.77 28.14 -14.95
C GLY A 586 -9.24 28.21 -14.83
N GLU A 587 -8.68 28.40 -13.64
CA GLU A 587 -7.22 28.35 -13.45
C GLU A 587 -6.64 26.95 -13.57
N LEU A 588 -7.30 25.95 -13.00
CA LEU A 588 -6.89 24.54 -13.13
C LEU A 588 -7.06 24.06 -14.57
N LEU A 589 -8.17 24.42 -15.22
CA LEU A 589 -8.40 24.10 -16.64
C LEU A 589 -7.32 24.72 -17.55
N ARG A 590 -6.92 25.97 -17.29
CA ARG A 590 -5.82 26.62 -18.04
C ARG A 590 -4.47 25.94 -17.82
N TRP A 591 -4.22 25.40 -16.62
CA TRP A 591 -3.04 24.59 -16.36
C TRP A 591 -3.13 23.28 -17.14
N LEU A 592 -4.25 22.56 -17.06
CA LEU A 592 -4.45 21.26 -17.70
C LEU A 592 -4.21 21.30 -19.23
N VAL A 593 -4.75 22.30 -19.92
CA VAL A 593 -4.59 22.46 -21.38
C VAL A 593 -3.15 22.77 -21.79
N LYS A 594 -2.32 23.32 -20.89
CA LYS A 594 -0.91 23.65 -21.19
C LYS A 594 0.04 22.47 -20.97
N ARG A 595 -0.40 21.41 -20.30
CA ARG A 595 0.42 20.25 -20.02
C ARG A 595 0.54 19.34 -21.24
N PRO A 596 1.57 18.48 -21.29
CA PRO A 596 1.53 17.29 -22.12
C PRO A 596 0.23 16.53 -21.88
N GLN A 597 -0.47 16.17 -22.95
CA GLN A 597 -1.70 15.38 -22.88
C GLN A 597 -1.32 13.89 -22.78
N ASP A 598 -0.86 13.49 -21.59
CA ASP A 598 -0.61 12.11 -21.24
C ASP A 598 -1.85 11.49 -20.57
N GLU A 599 -1.82 10.17 -20.34
CA GLU A 599 -2.91 9.45 -19.65
C GLU A 599 -2.90 9.65 -18.13
N LYS A 600 -1.99 10.49 -17.61
CA LYS A 600 -1.75 10.66 -16.17
C LYS A 600 -2.83 11.49 -15.50
N VAL A 601 -3.26 12.58 -16.14
CA VAL A 601 -4.26 13.50 -15.57
C VAL A 601 -5.52 13.51 -16.42
N LEU A 602 -6.62 13.01 -15.87
CA LEU A 602 -7.91 12.95 -16.55
C LEU A 602 -8.82 14.11 -16.12
N LEU A 603 -9.61 14.61 -17.08
CA LEU A 603 -10.73 15.50 -16.82
C LEU A 603 -12.02 14.66 -16.81
N ALA A 604 -12.70 14.62 -15.67
CA ALA A 604 -13.99 13.97 -15.53
C ALA A 604 -15.12 14.88 -16.06
N GLU A 605 -16.21 14.26 -16.52
CA GLU A 605 -17.43 14.98 -16.91
C GLU A 605 -18.32 15.25 -15.70
N ALA A 606 -18.38 14.30 -14.75
CA ALA A 606 -19.15 14.40 -13.54
C ALA A 606 -18.51 15.36 -12.52
N PHE A 607 -19.36 15.95 -11.70
CA PHE A 607 -18.98 17.00 -10.76
C PHE A 607 -18.71 16.40 -9.38
N TYR A 608 -17.88 17.10 -8.61
CA TYR A 608 -17.57 16.75 -7.23
C TYR A 608 -17.15 15.27 -7.09
N ALA A 609 -17.61 14.58 -6.04
CA ALA A 609 -17.23 13.20 -5.76
C ALA A 609 -17.68 12.19 -6.83
N ASP A 610 -18.71 12.50 -7.63
CA ASP A 610 -19.05 11.64 -8.77
C ASP A 610 -17.96 11.70 -9.86
N GLY A 611 -17.30 12.85 -10.01
CA GLY A 611 -16.13 12.99 -10.89
C GLY A 611 -14.94 12.13 -10.42
N ILE A 612 -14.79 11.95 -9.10
CA ILE A 612 -13.79 11.04 -8.54
C ILE A 612 -14.13 9.58 -8.90
N LEU A 613 -15.39 9.17 -8.71
CA LEU A 613 -15.84 7.82 -9.09
C LEU A 613 -15.65 7.55 -10.58
N GLU A 614 -15.98 8.53 -11.42
CA GLU A 614 -15.74 8.47 -12.86
C GLU A 614 -14.26 8.29 -13.19
N GLY A 615 -13.38 9.08 -12.55
CA GLY A 615 -11.95 8.94 -12.75
C GLY A 615 -11.41 7.58 -12.32
N LEU A 616 -11.84 7.05 -11.17
CA LEU A 616 -11.47 5.70 -10.73
C LEU A 616 -11.92 4.63 -11.73
N MET A 617 -13.14 4.75 -12.30
CA MET A 617 -13.62 3.86 -13.35
C MET A 617 -12.73 3.90 -14.60
N ARG A 618 -12.37 5.11 -15.06
CA ARG A 618 -11.52 5.30 -16.24
C ARG A 618 -10.09 4.79 -16.03
N LEU A 619 -9.60 4.81 -14.79
CA LEU A 619 -8.28 4.29 -14.40
C LEU A 619 -8.28 2.77 -14.12
N GLY A 620 -9.42 2.09 -14.19
CA GLY A 620 -9.52 0.65 -13.89
C GLY A 620 -9.50 0.33 -12.38
N MET A 621 -9.70 1.32 -11.52
CA MET A 621 -9.67 1.23 -10.06
C MET A 621 -11.07 1.29 -9.44
N TYR A 622 -12.10 0.81 -10.14
CA TYR A 622 -13.50 0.85 -9.69
C TYR A 622 -14.16 -0.52 -9.50
#